data_AF-A0A537UM25-F1
#
_entry.id   AF-A0A537UM25-F1
#
_cell.length_a   1.000
_cell.length_b   1.000
_cell.length_c   1.000
_cell.angle_alpha   90.00
_cell.angle_beta   90.00
_cell.angle_gamma   90.00
#
_symmetry.space_group_name_H-M   'P 1'
#
loop_
_entity.id
_entity.type
_entity.pdbx_description
1 polymer ?
#
loop_
_entity_poly.entity_id
_entity_poly.type
_entity_poly.pdbx_seq_one_letter_code
_entity_poly.pdbx_strand_id
1 'polypeptide(L)'
;MVTRIQVKIAFMTVYRFDQTETERWIDGRLVALEAVTDDNGTPHRVKATSGNGKITVNADGKVTEVAGTTIPASYWNAALLGKTVALNPQDGAIVPVAVTDRGEDHVIVRGRPKRTHHYVIRTTFPQDVWYDEDRQLVKVELKGSDGSTIRYQPG
;
A
#
# COMPACT_ATOMS: atom_id res chain seq x y z
N MET A 1 -8.58 4.74 2.60
CA MET A 1 -7.34 5.53 2.55
C MET A 1 -7.37 6.47 1.35
N VAL A 2 -6.80 7.66 1.48
CA VAL A 2 -6.57 8.58 0.36
C VAL A 2 -5.07 8.86 0.31
N THR A 3 -4.48 8.79 -0.86
CA THR A 3 -3.05 9.05 -1.10
C THR A 3 -2.92 10.03 -2.23
N ARG A 4 -2.16 11.11 -2.00
CA ARG A 4 -1.87 12.12 -3.03
C ARG A 4 -0.38 12.39 -3.03
N ILE A 5 0.25 12.28 -4.18
CA ILE A 5 1.67 12.56 -4.39
C ILE A 5 1.79 13.47 -5.59
N GLN A 6 2.53 14.57 -5.43
CA GLN A 6 2.84 15.50 -6.51
C GLN A 6 4.31 15.87 -6.44
N VAL A 7 5.06 15.61 -7.51
CA VAL A 7 6.48 15.97 -7.64
C VAL A 7 6.61 17.11 -8.64
N LYS A 8 7.33 18.17 -8.25
CA LYS A 8 7.57 19.36 -9.07
C LYS A 8 9.06 19.60 -9.28
N ILE A 9 9.44 20.01 -10.49
CA ILE A 9 10.76 20.57 -10.79
C ILE A 9 10.53 22.00 -11.29
N ALA A 10 11.11 22.98 -10.59
CA ALA A 10 10.80 24.39 -10.76
C ALA A 10 9.28 24.66 -10.69
N PHE A 11 8.68 25.24 -11.73
CA PHE A 11 7.24 25.56 -11.81
C PHE A 11 6.40 24.46 -12.50
N MET A 12 7.02 23.34 -12.92
CA MET A 12 6.34 22.27 -13.66
C MET A 12 6.07 21.05 -12.77
N THR A 13 4.87 20.47 -12.87
CA THR A 13 4.56 19.17 -12.25
C THR A 13 5.05 18.06 -13.17
N VAL A 14 5.98 17.24 -12.68
CA VAL A 14 6.59 16.16 -13.48
C VAL A 14 6.01 14.79 -13.13
N TYR A 15 5.35 14.67 -11.97
CA TYR A 15 4.62 13.46 -11.56
C TYR A 15 3.42 13.84 -10.68
N ARG A 16 2.27 13.21 -10.93
CA ARG A 16 1.05 13.29 -10.12
C ARG A 16 0.47 11.90 -9.94
N PHE A 17 0.19 11.55 -8.70
CA PHE A 17 -0.50 10.32 -8.32
C PHE A 17 -1.60 10.65 -7.32
N ASP A 18 -2.83 10.30 -7.65
CA ASP A 18 -3.99 10.47 -6.78
C ASP A 18 -4.72 9.14 -6.66
N GLN A 19 -4.75 8.55 -5.46
CA GLN A 19 -5.46 7.31 -5.19
C GLN A 19 -6.48 7.51 -4.06
N THR A 20 -7.66 6.95 -4.25
CA THR A 20 -8.64 6.70 -3.19
C THR A 20 -8.94 5.22 -3.14
N GLU A 21 -8.89 4.63 -1.95
CA GLU A 21 -9.08 3.21 -1.73
C GLU A 21 -9.97 2.99 -0.50
N THR A 22 -10.89 2.04 -0.57
CA THR A 22 -11.68 1.57 0.56
C THR A 22 -11.59 0.06 0.62
N GLU A 23 -11.26 -0.47 1.79
CA GLU A 23 -11.21 -1.90 2.05
C GLU A 23 -12.19 -2.26 3.15
N ARG A 24 -12.85 -3.42 3.00
CA ARG A 24 -13.71 -4.01 4.01
C ARG A 24 -13.14 -5.37 4.41
N TRP A 25 -13.02 -5.56 5.70
CA TRP A 25 -12.40 -6.73 6.30
C TRP A 25 -13.33 -7.36 7.33
N ILE A 26 -13.39 -8.69 7.33
CA ILE A 26 -14.11 -9.50 8.33
C ILE A 26 -13.18 -10.63 8.76
N ASP A 27 -12.93 -10.75 10.06
CA ASP A 27 -12.09 -11.81 10.66
C ASP A 27 -10.71 -11.97 9.97
N GLY A 28 -10.07 -10.84 9.65
CA GLY A 28 -8.75 -10.81 9.01
C GLY A 28 -8.75 -11.21 7.53
N ARG A 29 -9.92 -11.34 6.89
CA ARG A 29 -10.07 -11.59 5.45
C ARG A 29 -10.64 -10.38 4.72
N LEU A 30 -10.09 -10.09 3.55
CA LEU A 30 -10.63 -9.07 2.66
C LEU A 30 -11.96 -9.57 2.10
N VAL A 31 -13.03 -8.81 2.33
CA VAL A 31 -14.36 -9.11 1.75
C VAL A 31 -14.71 -8.19 0.59
N ALA A 32 -14.21 -6.95 0.61
CA ALA A 32 -14.35 -6.02 -0.51
C ALA A 32 -13.19 -5.02 -0.56
N LEU A 33 -12.82 -4.61 -1.77
CA LEU A 33 -11.96 -3.47 -2.06
C LEU A 33 -12.55 -2.66 -3.20
N GLU A 34 -12.51 -1.34 -3.08
CA GLU A 34 -12.72 -0.42 -4.20
C GLU A 34 -11.60 0.61 -4.22
N ALA A 35 -10.92 0.75 -5.35
CA ALA A 35 -9.87 1.74 -5.55
C ALA A 35 -10.04 2.49 -6.87
N VAL A 36 -9.71 3.78 -6.83
CA VAL A 36 -9.61 4.67 -7.99
C VAL A 36 -8.27 5.37 -7.92
N THR A 37 -7.48 5.24 -8.98
CA THR A 37 -6.14 5.80 -9.07
C THR A 37 -6.02 6.63 -10.35
N ASP A 38 -5.45 7.82 -10.28
CA ASP A 38 -4.99 8.63 -11.41
C ASP A 38 -3.46 8.67 -11.33
N ASP A 39 -2.79 7.92 -12.21
CA ASP A 39 -1.33 7.94 -12.35
C ASP A 39 -0.97 8.75 -13.59
N ASN A 40 -0.49 9.98 -13.37
CA ASN A 40 -0.15 10.94 -14.40
C ASN A 40 -1.23 11.16 -15.47
N GLY A 41 -2.50 11.19 -15.06
CA GLY A 41 -3.65 11.37 -15.95
C GLY A 41 -4.17 10.07 -16.56
N THR A 42 -3.61 8.91 -16.20
CA THR A 42 -4.14 7.59 -16.58
C THR A 42 -5.00 7.05 -15.43
N PRO A 43 -6.35 7.01 -15.60
CA PRO A 43 -7.23 6.54 -14.55
C PRO A 43 -7.32 5.01 -14.54
N HIS A 44 -7.30 4.43 -13.34
CA HIS A 44 -7.53 3.02 -13.05
C HIS A 44 -8.66 2.86 -12.05
N ARG A 45 -9.45 1.80 -12.22
CA ARG A 45 -10.51 1.40 -11.30
C ARG A 45 -10.37 -0.07 -10.97
N VAL A 46 -10.22 -0.37 -9.68
CA VAL A 46 -10.11 -1.73 -9.18
C VAL A 46 -11.26 -2.01 -8.21
N LYS A 47 -11.97 -3.11 -8.42
CA LYS A 47 -12.91 -3.68 -7.46
C LYS A 47 -12.54 -5.12 -7.16
N ALA A 48 -12.48 -5.48 -5.89
CA ALA A 48 -12.28 -6.86 -5.47
C ALA A 48 -13.40 -7.29 -4.53
N THR A 49 -13.97 -8.47 -4.73
CA THR A 49 -15.04 -9.00 -3.87
C THR A 49 -14.77 -10.46 -3.54
N SER A 50 -14.87 -10.84 -2.27
CA SER A 50 -14.76 -12.25 -1.86
C SER A 50 -16.03 -13.02 -2.19
N GLY A 51 -15.89 -14.23 -2.71
CA GLY A 51 -17.00 -15.16 -2.94
C GLY A 51 -16.48 -16.57 -3.24
N ASN A 52 -17.18 -17.60 -2.74
CA ASN A 52 -16.85 -19.00 -3.01
C ASN A 52 -15.38 -19.38 -2.72
N GLY A 53 -14.80 -18.83 -1.65
CA GLY A 53 -13.40 -19.09 -1.26
C GLY A 53 -12.34 -18.42 -2.15
N LYS A 54 -12.75 -17.57 -3.10
CA LYS A 54 -11.90 -16.79 -3.98
C LYS A 54 -12.17 -15.30 -3.81
N ILE A 55 -11.32 -14.48 -4.42
CA ILE A 55 -11.57 -13.05 -4.63
C ILE A 55 -11.68 -12.84 -6.14
N THR A 56 -12.79 -12.27 -6.58
CA THR A 56 -12.97 -11.78 -7.95
C THR A 56 -12.45 -10.36 -8.01
N VAL A 57 -11.46 -10.10 -8.88
CA VAL A 57 -10.88 -8.77 -9.12
C VAL A 57 -11.34 -8.29 -10.48
N ASN A 58 -11.95 -7.12 -10.54
CA ASN A 58 -12.23 -6.38 -11.76
C ASN A 58 -11.32 -5.15 -11.79
N ALA A 59 -10.37 -5.15 -12.72
CA ALA A 59 -9.46 -4.04 -12.96
C ALA A 59 -9.70 -3.52 -14.38
N ASP A 60 -10.20 -2.30 -14.49
CA ASP A 60 -10.49 -1.64 -15.78
C ASP A 60 -11.33 -2.50 -16.74
N GLY A 61 -12.29 -3.26 -16.20
CA GLY A 61 -13.17 -4.15 -16.97
C GLY A 61 -12.61 -5.55 -17.18
N LYS A 62 -11.33 -5.79 -16.88
CA LYS A 62 -10.73 -7.13 -16.91
C LYS A 62 -11.00 -7.86 -15.60
N VAL A 63 -11.69 -8.99 -15.69
CA VAL A 63 -12.04 -9.82 -14.53
C VAL A 63 -11.06 -10.99 -14.39
N THR A 64 -10.54 -11.18 -13.18
CA THR A 64 -9.71 -12.33 -12.80
C THR A 64 -10.18 -12.90 -11.45
N GLU A 65 -9.83 -14.15 -11.19
CA GLU A 65 -10.03 -14.76 -9.88
C GLU A 65 -8.68 -15.08 -9.24
N VAL A 66 -8.57 -14.79 -7.95
CA VAL A 66 -7.39 -15.08 -7.14
C VAL A 66 -7.80 -15.82 -5.87
N ALA A 67 -6.80 -16.34 -5.14
CA ALA A 67 -7.05 -17.02 -3.88
C ALA A 67 -7.81 -16.12 -2.89
N GLY A 68 -8.77 -16.69 -2.14
CA GLY A 68 -9.54 -15.94 -1.14
C GLY A 68 -8.71 -15.43 0.04
N THR A 69 -7.44 -15.83 0.13
CA THR A 69 -6.46 -15.38 1.12
C THR A 69 -5.54 -14.27 0.60
N THR A 70 -5.73 -13.85 -0.65
CA THR A 70 -5.03 -12.69 -1.23
C THR A 70 -5.46 -11.43 -0.49
N ILE A 71 -4.49 -10.58 -0.21
CA ILE A 71 -4.72 -9.28 0.43
C ILE A 71 -4.16 -8.17 -0.45
N PRO A 72 -4.67 -6.93 -0.30
CA PRO A 72 -4.11 -5.78 -0.99
C PRO A 72 -2.72 -5.44 -0.47
N ALA A 73 -1.90 -4.80 -1.31
CA ALA A 73 -0.61 -4.24 -0.93
C ALA A 73 -0.78 -2.94 -0.12
N SER A 74 -1.61 -2.99 0.91
CA SER A 74 -2.00 -1.85 1.74
C SER A 74 -1.20 -1.86 3.04
N TYR A 75 -0.24 -0.95 3.14
CA TYR A 75 0.76 -0.95 4.21
C TYR A 75 0.19 -0.73 5.62
N TRP A 76 -1.05 -0.24 5.76
CA TRP A 76 -1.70 -0.15 7.07
C TRP A 76 -1.96 -1.54 7.68
N ASN A 77 -2.06 -2.59 6.85
CA ASN A 77 -2.29 -3.95 7.29
C ASN A 77 -0.98 -4.75 7.36
N ALA A 78 -0.46 -4.94 8.57
CA ALA A 78 0.77 -5.69 8.82
C ALA A 78 0.71 -7.17 8.42
N ALA A 79 -0.46 -7.74 8.10
CA ALA A 79 -0.56 -9.09 7.53
C ALA A 79 0.21 -9.22 6.20
N LEU A 80 0.47 -8.11 5.51
CA LEU A 80 1.32 -8.04 4.32
C LEU A 80 2.74 -8.55 4.55
N LEU A 81 3.27 -8.41 5.77
CA LEU A 81 4.61 -8.89 6.12
C LEU A 81 4.77 -10.41 5.96
N GLY A 82 3.67 -11.16 6.04
CA GLY A 82 3.65 -12.62 5.90
C GLY A 82 3.27 -13.11 4.50
N LYS A 83 3.23 -12.24 3.49
CA LYS A 83 2.80 -12.59 2.13
C LYS A 83 3.96 -12.60 1.15
N THR A 84 3.84 -13.45 0.14
CA THR A 84 4.76 -13.54 -1.01
C THR A 84 4.17 -12.93 -2.29
N VAL A 85 2.86 -12.69 -2.30
CA VAL A 85 2.13 -11.98 -3.35
C VAL A 85 1.02 -11.14 -2.74
N ALA A 86 0.66 -10.04 -3.38
CA ALA A 86 -0.45 -9.18 -2.97
C ALA A 86 -1.18 -8.61 -4.20
N LEU A 87 -2.42 -8.18 -3.99
CA LEU A 87 -3.18 -7.40 -4.98
C LEU A 87 -2.69 -5.95 -4.95
N ASN A 88 -2.20 -5.42 -6.06
CA ASN A 88 -1.92 -4.01 -6.21
C ASN A 88 -3.26 -3.24 -6.34
N PRO A 89 -3.64 -2.38 -5.38
CA PRO A 89 -4.89 -1.63 -5.48
C PRO A 89 -4.88 -0.58 -6.60
N GLN A 90 -3.70 -0.23 -7.13
CA GLN A 90 -3.57 0.77 -8.19
C GLN A 90 -4.15 0.30 -9.51
N ASP A 91 -3.82 -0.93 -9.92
CA ASP A 91 -4.10 -1.46 -11.26
C ASP A 91 -4.71 -2.88 -11.24
N GLY A 92 -4.89 -3.45 -10.04
CA GLY A 92 -5.46 -4.79 -9.84
C GLY A 92 -4.52 -5.93 -10.18
N ALA A 93 -3.24 -5.66 -10.46
CA ALA A 93 -2.25 -6.70 -10.72
C ALA A 93 -1.93 -7.51 -9.46
N ILE A 94 -1.61 -8.79 -9.61
CA ILE A 94 -1.01 -9.57 -8.53
C ILE A 94 0.51 -9.42 -8.62
N VAL A 95 1.10 -8.83 -7.59
CA VAL A 95 2.50 -8.47 -7.56
C VAL A 95 3.25 -9.30 -6.52
N PRO A 96 4.52 -9.66 -6.77
CA PRO A 96 5.35 -10.30 -5.76
C PRO A 96 5.58 -9.35 -4.58
N VAL A 97 5.70 -9.93 -3.39
CA VAL A 97 6.03 -9.23 -2.15
C VAL A 97 7.30 -9.86 -1.58
N ALA A 98 8.32 -9.05 -1.35
CA ALA A 98 9.50 -9.44 -0.60
C ALA A 98 9.72 -8.49 0.58
N VAL A 99 9.95 -9.05 1.76
CA VAL A 99 10.08 -8.30 3.01
C VAL A 99 11.49 -8.48 3.55
N THR A 100 12.12 -7.37 3.92
CA THR A 100 13.38 -7.36 4.66
C THR A 100 13.14 -6.74 6.02
N ASP A 101 13.35 -7.52 7.08
CA ASP A 101 13.35 -7.03 8.45
C ASP A 101 14.63 -6.21 8.73
N ARG A 102 14.46 -4.99 9.23
CA ARG A 102 15.56 -4.07 9.57
C ARG A 102 15.75 -3.91 11.09
N GLY A 103 14.95 -4.61 11.88
CA GLY A 103 14.99 -4.59 13.33
C GLY A 103 14.22 -3.44 13.94
N GLU A 104 14.45 -3.26 15.24
CA GLU A 104 13.83 -2.20 16.03
C GLU A 104 14.37 -0.82 15.66
N ASP A 105 13.49 0.17 15.73
CA ASP A 105 13.79 1.57 15.51
C ASP A 105 12.96 2.45 16.46
N HIS A 106 13.28 3.74 16.54
CA HIS A 106 12.50 4.73 17.27
C HIS A 106 12.06 5.85 16.32
N VAL A 107 10.75 6.04 16.19
CA VAL A 107 10.17 7.10 15.37
C VAL A 107 9.58 8.18 16.26
N ILE A 108 9.87 9.45 15.94
CA ILE A 108 9.21 10.58 16.62
C ILE A 108 7.79 10.72 16.09
N VAL A 109 6.80 10.58 16.97
CA VAL A 109 5.37 10.77 16.69
C VAL A 109 4.86 11.87 17.61
N ARG A 110 4.35 12.97 17.03
CA ARG A 110 3.84 14.13 17.80
C ARG A 110 4.84 14.62 18.88
N GLY A 111 6.13 14.64 18.54
CA GLY A 111 7.22 15.11 19.42
C GLY A 111 7.69 14.11 20.49
N ARG A 112 7.18 12.86 20.50
CA ARG A 112 7.61 11.82 21.45
C ARG A 112 8.20 10.62 20.71
N PRO A 113 9.30 10.02 21.21
CA PRO A 113 9.81 8.78 20.64
C PRO A 113 8.81 7.64 20.88
N LYS A 114 8.55 6.87 19.84
CA LYS A 114 7.75 5.64 19.87
C LYS A 114 8.61 4.50 19.33
N ARG A 115 8.71 3.41 20.10
CA ARG A 115 9.38 2.18 19.66
C ARG A 115 8.61 1.57 18.50
N THR A 116 9.33 1.17 17.47
CA THR A 116 8.78 0.58 16.26
C THR A 116 9.68 -0.53 15.74
N HIS A 117 9.18 -1.28 14.76
CA HIS A 117 9.92 -2.26 13.99
C HIS A 117 9.92 -1.85 12.53
N HIS A 118 11.11 -1.76 11.93
CA HIS A 118 11.34 -1.28 10.58
C HIS A 118 11.39 -2.45 9.58
N TYR A 119 10.65 -2.33 8.49
CA TYR A 119 10.68 -3.26 7.37
C TYR A 119 10.86 -2.53 6.04
N VAL A 120 11.54 -3.18 5.10
CA VAL A 120 11.50 -2.80 3.68
C VAL A 120 10.57 -3.78 2.98
N ILE A 121 9.47 -3.27 2.41
CA ILE A 121 8.54 -4.05 1.61
C ILE A 121 8.79 -3.72 0.13
N ARG A 122 9.16 -4.73 -0.64
CA ARG A 122 9.37 -4.63 -2.09
C ARG A 122 8.17 -5.22 -2.82
N THR A 123 7.44 -4.35 -3.50
CA THR A 123 6.42 -4.65 -4.52
C THR A 123 6.87 -4.02 -5.84
N THR A 124 5.95 -3.54 -6.68
CA THR A 124 6.25 -2.64 -7.80
C THR A 124 7.02 -1.39 -7.33
N PHE A 125 6.66 -0.86 -6.15
CA PHE A 125 7.31 0.30 -5.56
C PHE A 125 7.84 -0.05 -4.17
N PRO A 126 9.17 -0.14 -3.98
CA PRO A 126 9.76 -0.39 -2.67
C PRO A 126 9.41 0.72 -1.68
N GLN A 127 8.93 0.34 -0.50
CA GLN A 127 8.66 1.26 0.60
C GLN A 127 9.26 0.76 1.89
N ASP A 128 9.76 1.70 2.68
CA ASP A 128 10.12 1.47 4.07
C ASP A 128 8.89 1.72 4.95
N VAL A 129 8.60 0.81 5.88
CA VAL A 129 7.45 0.90 6.78
C VAL A 129 7.87 0.64 8.22
N TRP A 130 7.22 1.32 9.16
CA TRP A 130 7.44 1.16 10.59
C TRP A 130 6.11 0.82 11.25
N TYR A 131 6.07 -0.30 11.97
CA TYR A 131 4.94 -0.68 12.80
C TYR A 131 5.29 -0.53 14.27
N ASP A 132 4.31 -0.21 15.11
CA ASP A 132 4.48 -0.31 16.56
C ASP A 132 4.29 -1.75 17.07
N GLU A 133 4.36 -1.91 18.39
CA GLU A 133 4.21 -3.20 19.08
C GLU A 133 2.83 -3.84 18.83
N ASP A 134 1.80 -3.04 18.57
CA ASP A 134 0.43 -3.47 18.25
C ASP A 134 0.21 -3.68 16.74
N ARG A 135 1.30 -3.69 15.95
CA ARG A 135 1.32 -3.80 14.49
C ARG A 135 0.54 -2.68 13.77
N GLN A 136 0.38 -1.53 14.41
CA GLN A 136 -0.19 -0.34 13.77
C GLN A 136 0.89 0.38 12.97
N LEU A 137 0.55 0.81 11.76
CA LEU A 137 1.47 1.56 10.91
C LEU A 137 1.75 2.94 11.53
N VAL A 138 3.03 3.27 11.72
CA VAL A 138 3.50 4.52 12.32
C VAL A 138 4.13 5.45 11.29
N LYS A 139 4.87 4.89 10.34
CA LYS A 139 5.56 5.68 9.30
C LYS A 139 5.68 4.87 8.02
N VAL A 140 5.62 5.58 6.90
CA VAL A 140 5.99 5.08 5.57
C VAL A 140 7.01 6.05 4.99
N GLU A 141 8.06 5.52 4.38
CA GLU A 141 9.00 6.30 3.57
C GLU A 141 9.12 5.69 2.16
N LEU A 142 9.09 6.58 1.16
CA LEU A 142 9.31 6.27 -0.25
C LEU A 142 10.55 7.03 -0.72
N LYS A 143 11.46 6.32 -1.40
CA LYS A 143 12.61 6.94 -2.06
C LYS A 143 12.30 7.17 -3.53
N GLY A 144 12.36 8.43 -3.96
CA GLY A 144 12.28 8.81 -5.36
C GLY A 144 13.52 8.37 -6.13
N SER A 145 13.37 8.21 -7.44
CA SER A 145 14.50 7.89 -8.35
C SER A 145 15.55 9.01 -8.42
N ASP A 146 15.17 10.24 -8.05
CA ASP A 146 16.03 11.41 -7.92
C ASP A 146 16.77 11.50 -6.57
N GLY A 147 16.60 10.50 -5.69
CA GLY A 147 17.18 10.47 -4.34
C GLY A 147 16.35 11.21 -3.29
N SER A 148 15.23 11.83 -3.67
CA SER A 148 14.29 12.45 -2.72
C SER A 148 13.67 11.40 -1.79
N THR A 149 13.24 11.82 -0.59
CA THR A 149 12.52 10.94 0.35
C THR A 149 11.20 11.60 0.72
N ILE A 150 10.10 10.91 0.41
CA ILE A 150 8.75 11.26 0.83
C ILE A 150 8.45 10.49 2.10
N ARG A 151 7.94 11.18 3.13
CA ARG A 151 7.58 10.59 4.42
C ARG A 151 6.11 10.81 4.71
N TYR A 152 5.43 9.78 5.19
CA TYR A 152 4.06 9.83 5.65
C TYR A 152 3.96 9.22 7.05
N GLN A 153 3.26 9.90 7.96
CA GLN A 153 2.89 9.38 9.26
C GLN A 153 1.36 9.43 9.36
N PRO A 154 0.68 8.29 9.56
CA PRO A 154 -0.73 8.28 9.86
C PRO A 154 -1.04 9.17 11.07
N GLY A 155 -2.15 9.91 10.98
CA GLY A 155 -2.61 10.85 12.00
C GLY A 155 -3.05 10.18 13.29
#